data_AF-A0A0B4DI05-F1
#
_entry.id   AF-A0A0B4DI05-F1
#
_cell.length_a   1.000
_cell.length_b   1.000
_cell.length_c   1.000
_cell.angle_alpha   90.00
_cell.angle_beta   90.00
_cell.angle_gamma   90.00
#
_symmetry.space_group_name_H-M   'P 1'
#
loop_
_entity.id
_entity.type
_entity.pdbx_description
1 polymer ?
#
loop_
_entity_poly.entity_id
_entity_poly.type
_entity_poly.pdbx_seq_one_letter_code
_entity_poly.pdbx_strand_id
1 'polypeptide(L)' 'MSVIQDNDAVAAQLLAIREQLTTEVWSTAVAAETSGDHERIRDLVKLKVDIEAIDFALGHRPAGRAEGDER' A
#
# COMPACT_ATOMS: atom_id res chain seq x y z
N MET A 1 -15.20 -8.29 22.33
CA MET A 1 -14.49 -8.47 21.06
C MET A 1 -13.01 -8.38 21.40
N SER A 2 -12.21 -9.40 21.06
CA SER A 2 -10.80 -9.43 21.45
C SER A 2 -10.00 -8.47 20.57
N VAL A 3 -9.07 -7.70 21.15
CA VAL A 3 -8.20 -6.73 20.44
C VAL A 3 -7.48 -7.36 19.23
N ILE A 4 -7.21 -8.67 19.28
CA ILE A 4 -6.59 -9.43 18.19
C ILE A 4 -7.54 -9.53 16.97
N GLN A 5 -8.83 -9.76 17.20
CA GLN A 5 -9.83 -9.84 16.12
C GLN A 5 -10.05 -8.48 15.44
N ASP A 6 -9.90 -7.39 16.20
CA ASP A 6 -10.02 -6.03 15.67
C ASP A 6 -8.81 -5.68 14.79
N ASN A 7 -7.60 -6.12 15.18
CA ASN A 7 -6.39 -5.92 14.38
C ASN A 7 -6.40 -6.71 13.06
N ASP A 8 -6.88 -7.95 13.06
CA ASP A 8 -7.00 -8.76 11.85
C ASP A 8 -8.00 -8.15 10.85
N ALA A 9 -9.12 -7.61 11.35
CA ALA A 9 -10.10 -6.91 10.53
C ALA A 9 -9.51 -5.64 9.90
N VAL A 10 -8.76 -4.85 10.68
CA VAL A 10 -8.05 -3.67 10.18
C VAL A 10 -7.01 -4.07 9.12
N ALA A 11 -6.24 -5.14 9.35
CA ALA A 11 -5.26 -5.62 8.39
C ALA A 11 -5.90 -6.05 7.06
N ALA A 12 -7.02 -6.76 7.10
CA ALA A 12 -7.78 -7.14 5.92
C ALA A 12 -8.32 -5.91 5.16
N GLN A 13 -8.82 -4.89 5.89
CA GLN A 13 -9.29 -3.66 5.28
C GLN A 13 -8.16 -2.88 4.60
N LEU A 14 -7.00 -2.76 5.26
CA LEU A 14 -5.83 -2.10 4.69
C LEU A 14 -5.30 -2.84 3.44
N LEU A 15 -5.35 -4.18 3.46
CA LEU A 15 -5.00 -4.98 2.29
C LEU A 15 -5.94 -4.71 1.11
N ALA A 16 -7.26 -4.72 1.35
CA ALA A 16 -8.25 -4.45 0.31
C ALA A 16 -8.12 -3.04 -0.28
N ILE A 17 -7.88 -2.03 0.56
CA ILE A 17 -7.61 -0.65 0.11
C ILE A 17 -6.36 -0.61 -0.78
N ARG A 18 -5.28 -1.29 -0.36
CA ARG A 18 -4.05 -1.35 -1.15
C ARG A 18 -4.30 -1.97 -2.52
N GLU A 19 -4.96 -3.12 -2.57
CA GLU A 19 -5.27 -3.82 -3.83
C GLU A 19 -6.11 -2.97 -4.79
N GLN A 20 -7.12 -2.27 -4.25
CA GLN A 20 -7.93 -1.34 -5.03
C GLN A 20 -7.08 -0.18 -5.57
N LEU A 21 -6.27 0.46 -4.72
CA LEU A 21 -5.40 1.56 -5.14
C LEU A 21 -4.38 1.13 -6.20
N THR A 22 -3.74 -0.04 -6.05
CA THR A 22 -2.82 -0.60 -7.04
C THR A 22 -3.50 -0.76 -8.41
N THR A 23 -4.77 -1.16 -8.42
CA THR A 23 -5.55 -1.38 -9.64
C THR A 23 -5.95 -0.07 -10.32
N GLU A 24 -6.35 0.93 -9.54
CA GLU A 24 -7.03 2.12 -10.07
C GLU A 24 -6.11 3.34 -10.25
N VAL A 25 -5.01 3.45 -9.49
CA VAL A 25 -4.22 4.70 -9.42
C VAL A 25 -3.63 5.11 -10.78
N TRP A 26 -3.17 4.14 -11.59
CA TRP A 26 -2.55 4.44 -12.87
C TRP A 26 -3.57 4.88 -13.93
N SER A 27 -4.68 4.17 -14.06
CA SER A 27 -5.74 4.54 -15.00
C SER A 27 -6.35 5.89 -14.63
N THR A 28 -6.46 6.19 -13.32
CA THR A 28 -6.88 7.50 -12.82
C THR A 28 -5.88 8.60 -13.18
N ALA A 29 -4.57 8.35 -13.08
CA ALA A 29 -3.54 9.31 -13.49
C ALA A 29 -3.58 9.60 -15.00
N VAL A 30 -3.75 8.56 -15.82
CA VAL A 30 -3.90 8.70 -17.27
C VAL A 30 -5.15 9.48 -17.62
N ALA A 31 -6.28 9.22 -16.95
CA ALA A 31 -7.51 9.98 -17.17
C ALA A 31 -7.37 11.46 -16.78
N ALA A 32 -6.63 11.77 -15.72
CA ALA A 32 -6.38 13.14 -15.26
C ALA A 32 -5.54 13.98 -16.25
N GLU A 33 -4.84 13.34 -17.19
CA GLU A 33 -4.15 14.04 -18.28
C GLU A 33 -5.14 14.82 -19.15
N THR A 34 -6.32 14.25 -19.40
CA THR A 34 -7.37 14.88 -20.22
C THR A 34 -7.93 16.16 -19.62
N SER A 35 -7.81 16.35 -18.30
CA SER A 35 -8.24 17.56 -17.60
C SER A 35 -7.14 18.60 -17.43
N GLY A 36 -5.89 18.31 -17.85
CA GLY A 36 -4.74 19.21 -17.69
C GLY A 36 -4.32 19.45 -16.24
N ASP A 37 -4.79 18.62 -15.30
CA ASP A 37 -4.54 18.78 -13.87
C ASP A 37 -3.20 18.13 -13.49
N HIS A 38 -2.12 18.84 -13.76
CA HIS A 38 -0.75 18.35 -13.57
C HIS A 38 -0.40 18.07 -12.11
N GLU A 39 -1.01 18.77 -11.14
CA GLU A 39 -0.81 18.51 -9.71
C GLU A 39 -1.43 17.17 -9.33
N ARG A 40 -2.68 16.94 -9.76
CA ARG A 40 -3.36 15.66 -9.53
C ARG A 40 -2.62 14.49 -10.19
N ILE A 41 -2.11 14.65 -11.40
CA ILE A 41 -1.31 13.61 -12.07
C ILE A 41 -0.04 13.31 -11.24
N ARG A 42 0.67 14.35 -10.79
CA ARG A 42 1.86 14.18 -9.95
C ARG A 42 1.55 13.40 -8.67
N ASP A 43 0.47 13.75 -7.98
CA ASP A 43 0.09 13.11 -6.73
C ASP A 43 -0.30 11.64 -6.93
N LEU A 44 -1.02 11.32 -8.01
CA LEU A 44 -1.38 9.94 -8.35
C LEU A 44 -0.15 9.10 -8.74
N VAL A 45 0.79 9.67 -9.50
CA VAL A 45 2.05 8.99 -9.84
C VAL A 45 2.88 8.75 -8.58
N LYS A 46 2.96 9.73 -7.68
CA LYS A 46 3.64 9.57 -6.40
C LYS A 46 3.01 8.46 -5.55
N LEU A 47 1.67 8.45 -5.45
CA LEU A 47 0.94 7.41 -4.73
C LEU A 47 1.23 6.02 -5.30
N LYS A 48 1.29 5.87 -6.63
CA LYS A 48 1.66 4.60 -7.26
C LYS A 48 3.05 4.13 -6.83
N VAL A 49 4.03 5.02 -6.87
CA VAL A 49 5.42 4.70 -6.47
C VAL A 49 5.50 4.33 -4.99
N ASP A 50 4.76 5.04 -4.13
CA ASP A 50 4.72 4.75 -2.69
C ASP A 50 4.12 3.35 -2.42
N ILE A 51 3.07 2.95 -3.15
CA ILE A 51 2.48 1.60 -3.06
C ILE A 51 3.48 0.53 -3.50
N GLU A 52 4.18 0.74 -4.63
CA GLU A 52 5.21 -0.19 -5.12
C GLU A 52 6.39 -0.32 -4.14
N ALA A 53 6.78 0.77 -3.50
CA ALA A 53 7.82 0.76 -2.47
C ALA A 53 7.39 -0.02 -1.23
N ILE A 54 6.13 0.09 -0.81
CA ILE A 54 5.56 -0.71 0.28
C ILE A 54 5.55 -2.19 -0.10
N ASP A 55 5.05 -2.54 -1.28
CA ASP A 55 5.02 -3.94 -1.75
C ASP A 55 6.44 -4.53 -1.82
N PHE A 56 7.40 -3.76 -2.32
CA PHE A 56 8.81 -4.15 -2.33
C PHE A 56 9.34 -4.40 -0.90
N ALA A 57 9.10 -3.47 0.02
CA ALA A 57 9.55 -3.59 1.41
C ALA A 57 8.92 -4.79 2.13
N LEU A 58 7.64 -5.08 1.86
CA LEU A 58 6.94 -6.25 2.40
C LEU A 58 7.51 -7.56 1.82
N GLY A 59 7.80 -7.60 0.52
CA GLY A 59 8.41 -8.77 -0.14
C GLY A 59 9.85 -9.06 0.30
N HIS A 60 10.57 -8.03 0.76
CA HIS A 60 11.96 -8.13 1.23
C HIS A 60 12.08 -8.11 2.75
N ARG A 61 10.96 -8.20 3.48
CA ARG A 61 10.99 -8.27 4.94
C ARG A 61 11.73 -9.55 5.34
N PRO A 62 12.88 -9.49 6.04
CA PRO A 62 13.57 -10.69 6.45
C PRO A 62 12.64 -11.52 7.34
N ALA A 63 12.47 -12.80 7.01
CA ALA A 63 11.56 -13.72 7.69
C ALA A 63 11.98 -14.08 9.14
N GLY A 64 12.91 -13.34 9.74
CA GLY A 64 13.54 -13.67 11.01
C GLY A 64 13.72 -12.46 11.91
N ARG A 65 12.72 -12.21 12.75
CA ARG A 65 12.95 -11.81 14.15
C ARG A 65 11.90 -12.48 15.03
N ALA A 66 11.81 -13.81 14.90
CA ALA A 66 11.26 -14.63 15.97
C ALA A 66 12.42 -14.91 16.94
N GLU A 67 12.28 -14.37 18.14
CA GLU A 67 12.95 -14.68 19.41
C GLU A 67 14.03 -15.78 19.43
N GLY A 68 15.23 -15.43 19.91
CA GLY A 68 16.26 -16.40 20.26
C GLY A 68 17.69 -15.87 20.25
N ASP A 69 17.98 -14.79 20.96
CA ASP A 69 19.35 -14.51 21.43
C ASP A 69 19.30 -13.72 22.75
N GLU A 70 18.70 -14.34 23.77
CA GLU A 70 19.05 -14.05 25.16
C GLU A 70 19.87 -15.24 25.65
N ARG A 71 21.20 -15.07 25.60
CA ARG A 71 22.27 -15.73 26.38
C ARG A 71 22.01 -17.10 27.01
#